data_AF-K0G521-F1
#
_entry.id   AF-K0G521-F1
#
_cell.length_a   1.000
_cell.length_b   1.000
_cell.length_c   1.000
_cell.angle_alpha   90.00
_cell.angle_beta   90.00
_cell.angle_gamma   90.00
#
_symmetry.space_group_name_H-M   'P 1'
#
loop_
_entity.id
_entity.type
_entity.pdbx_description
1 polymer ?
#
loop_
_entity_poly.entity_id
_entity_poly.type
_entity_poly.pdbx_seq_one_letter_code
_entity_poly.pdbx_strand_id
1 'polypeptide(L)'
;MKCEIAKMNTVLIQHAFDYYAAGNKNVFTFKSLYNDEEPYPLEELITCLNTRIQILEAEQQEKHTESRQTSIWLYAKRIKQLETIRKGKMR
;
A
#
# COMPACT_ATOMS: atom_id res chain seq x y z
N MET A 1 -12.07 -13.05 -4.21
CA MET A 1 -11.80 -12.75 -5.65
C MET A 1 -10.30 -12.87 -5.92
N LYS A 2 -9.84 -13.36 -7.09
CA LYS A 2 -8.39 -13.42 -7.42
C LYS A 2 -7.69 -12.05 -7.38
N CYS A 3 -8.45 -10.96 -7.54
CA CYS A 3 -7.95 -9.58 -7.41
C CYS A 3 -7.46 -9.21 -6.01
N GLU A 4 -8.12 -9.67 -4.93
CA GLU A 4 -7.74 -9.29 -3.55
C GLU A 4 -6.37 -9.88 -3.18
N ILE A 5 -6.13 -11.13 -3.56
CA ILE A 5 -4.85 -11.82 -3.34
C ILE A 5 -3.74 -11.14 -4.17
N ALA A 6 -4.02 -10.81 -5.44
CA ALA A 6 -3.07 -10.10 -6.28
C ALA A 6 -2.73 -8.70 -5.73
N LYS A 7 -3.73 -7.97 -5.22
CA LYS A 7 -3.58 -6.64 -4.61
C LYS A 7 -2.69 -6.68 -3.36
N MET A 8 -2.76 -7.76 -2.57
CA MET A 8 -1.88 -7.94 -1.40
C MET A 8 -0.41 -8.28 -1.73
N ASN A 9 -0.04 -8.31 -3.02
CA ASN A 9 1.35 -8.44 -3.43
C ASN A 9 2.16 -7.20 -3.02
N THR A 10 3.20 -7.40 -2.22
CA THR A 10 4.04 -6.33 -1.66
C THR A 10 4.75 -5.49 -2.73
N VAL A 11 5.09 -6.09 -3.88
CA VAL A 11 5.71 -5.40 -5.01
C VAL A 11 4.69 -4.43 -5.63
N LEU A 12 3.46 -4.87 -5.83
CA LEU A 12 2.39 -4.02 -6.40
C LEU A 12 2.04 -2.86 -5.46
N ILE A 13 1.94 -3.13 -4.16
CA ILE A 13 1.72 -2.11 -3.12
C ILE A 13 2.84 -1.06 -3.15
N GLN A 14 4.10 -1.49 -3.29
CA GLN A 14 5.25 -0.59 -3.37
C GLN A 14 5.15 0.32 -4.58
N HIS A 15 4.94 -0.24 -5.77
CA HIS A 15 4.82 0.56 -6.99
C HIS A 15 3.63 1.53 -6.89
N ALA A 16 2.50 1.09 -6.35
CA ALA A 16 1.30 1.93 -6.22
C ALA A 16 1.57 3.11 -5.27
N PHE A 17 2.28 2.87 -4.16
CA PHE A 17 2.74 3.92 -3.28
C PHE A 17 3.65 4.92 -3.99
N ASP A 18 4.64 4.44 -4.75
CA ASP A 18 5.60 5.31 -5.45
C ASP A 18 4.91 6.18 -6.52
N TYR A 19 3.88 5.65 -7.18
CA TYR A 19 3.05 6.41 -8.12
C TYR A 19 2.37 7.62 -7.45
N TYR A 20 1.69 7.39 -6.33
CA TYR A 20 1.03 8.46 -5.59
C TYR A 20 2.04 9.42 -4.95
N ALA A 21 3.14 8.90 -4.39
CA ALA A 21 4.19 9.70 -3.76
C ALA A 21 4.91 10.62 -4.77
N ALA A 22 5.06 10.19 -6.03
CA ALA A 22 5.63 10.99 -7.11
C ALA A 22 4.65 12.05 -7.69
N GLY A 23 3.43 12.14 -7.14
CA GLY A 23 2.41 13.08 -7.59
C GLY A 23 1.72 12.63 -8.89
N ASN A 24 1.54 11.31 -9.08
CA ASN A 24 0.89 10.70 -10.25
C ASN A 24 1.58 11.01 -11.59
N LYS A 25 2.87 11.38 -11.57
CA LYS A 25 3.61 11.81 -12.77
C LYS A 25 4.10 10.67 -13.65
N ASN A 26 4.15 9.44 -13.13
CA ASN A 26 4.60 8.26 -13.87
C ASN A 26 3.39 7.45 -14.33
N VAL A 27 3.44 6.86 -15.53
CA VAL A 27 2.42 5.90 -15.96
C VAL A 27 2.50 4.68 -15.04
N PHE A 28 1.47 4.48 -14.22
CA PHE A 28 1.38 3.29 -13.38
C PHE A 28 1.14 2.06 -14.25
N THR A 29 2.23 1.43 -14.71
CA THR A 29 2.22 0.31 -15.66
C THR A 29 2.09 -1.04 -14.96
N PHE A 30 1.21 -1.13 -13.98
CA PHE A 30 0.61 -2.40 -13.63
C PHE A 30 -0.86 -2.33 -14.05
N LYS A 31 -1.10 -2.69 -15.31
CA LYS A 31 -2.40 -3.22 -15.74
C LYS A 31 -2.79 -4.23 -14.68
N SER A 32 -3.86 -3.94 -13.93
CA SER A 32 -4.40 -4.95 -13.00
C SER A 32 -4.52 -6.23 -13.81
N LEU A 33 -4.11 -7.36 -13.24
CA LEU A 33 -4.18 -8.68 -13.90
C LEU A 33 -5.60 -9.02 -14.43
N TYR A 34 -6.61 -8.17 -14.15
CA TYR A 34 -8.00 -8.29 -14.54
C TYR A 34 -8.72 -6.97 -14.91
N ASN A 35 -8.06 -5.81 -14.97
CA ASN A 35 -8.68 -4.55 -15.45
C ASN A 35 -7.61 -3.58 -16.01
N ASP A 36 -7.76 -3.20 -17.28
CA ASP A 36 -6.83 -2.31 -18.00
C ASP A 36 -7.04 -0.82 -17.68
N GLU A 37 -8.13 -0.44 -17.01
CA GLU A 37 -8.53 0.98 -16.83
C GLU A 37 -8.35 1.54 -15.41
N GLU A 38 -8.16 0.71 -14.38
CA GLU A 38 -8.03 1.22 -13.00
C GLU A 38 -6.64 1.01 -12.40
N PRO A 39 -5.82 2.08 -12.24
CA PRO A 39 -4.69 2.05 -11.35
C PRO A 39 -5.21 1.92 -9.92
N TYR A 40 -4.66 0.96 -9.18
CA TYR A 40 -4.84 0.72 -7.74
C TYR A 40 -5.34 1.96 -6.97
N PRO A 41 -6.66 2.12 -6.71
CA PRO A 41 -7.20 3.35 -6.12
C PRO A 41 -6.55 3.68 -4.78
N LEU A 42 -6.36 4.97 -4.50
CA LEU A 42 -5.68 5.45 -3.30
C LEU A 42 -6.29 4.87 -2.00
N GLU A 43 -7.62 4.78 -1.95
CA GLU A 43 -8.34 4.22 -0.79
C GLU A 43 -8.10 2.71 -0.63
N GLU A 44 -8.05 1.98 -1.75
CA GLU A 44 -7.71 0.55 -1.73
C GLU A 44 -6.26 0.34 -1.30
N LEU A 45 -5.32 1.18 -1.74
CA LEU A 45 -3.92 1.11 -1.33
C LEU A 45 -3.76 1.32 0.18
N ILE A 46 -4.46 2.32 0.73
CA ILE A 46 -4.51 2.55 2.18
C ILE A 46 -5.09 1.33 2.90
N THR A 47 -6.17 0.76 2.37
CA THR A 47 -6.80 -0.45 2.94
C THR A 47 -5.83 -1.63 2.95
N CYS A 48 -5.15 -1.91 1.83
CA CYS A 48 -4.19 -3.01 1.74
C CYS A 48 -2.99 -2.83 2.68
N LEU A 49 -2.47 -1.60 2.82
CA LEU A 49 -1.42 -1.30 3.79
C LEU A 49 -1.89 -1.53 5.23
N ASN A 50 -3.11 -1.13 5.58
CA ASN A 50 -3.70 -1.39 6.90
C ASN A 50 -3.85 -2.90 7.16
N THR A 51 -4.37 -3.66 6.19
CA THR A 51 -4.46 -5.12 6.30
C THR A 51 -3.09 -5.75 6.50
N ARG A 52 -2.05 -5.25 5.82
CA ARG A 52 -0.69 -5.76 6.00
C ARG A 52 -0.12 -5.47 7.38
N ILE A 53 -0.40 -4.30 7.94
CA ILE A 53 -0.05 -3.95 9.32
C ILE A 53 -0.73 -4.93 10.28
N GLN A 54 -2.04 -5.17 10.15
CA GLN A 54 -2.77 -6.10 11.02
C GLN A 54 -2.19 -7.52 10.98
N ILE A 55 -1.83 -8.03 9.80
CA ILE A 55 -1.16 -9.32 9.65
C ILE A 55 0.18 -9.33 10.37
N LEU A 56 0.99 -8.28 10.18
CA LEU A 56 2.31 -8.18 10.83
C LEU A 56 2.19 -8.04 12.35
N GLU A 57 1.18 -7.33 12.85
CA GLU A 57 0.92 -7.18 14.28
C GLU A 57 0.50 -8.52 14.90
N ALA A 58 -0.38 -9.28 14.24
CA ALA A 58 -0.74 -10.62 14.67
C ALA A 58 0.47 -11.56 14.69
N GLU A 59 1.28 -11.56 13.63
CA GLU A 59 2.52 -12.32 13.58
C GLU A 59 3.55 -11.88 14.64
N GLN A 60 3.55 -10.59 15.01
CA GLN A 60 4.43 -10.03 16.04
C GLN A 60 4.03 -10.48 17.45
N GLN A 61 2.73 -10.66 17.69
CA GLN A 61 2.23 -11.25 18.94
C GLN A 61 2.66 -12.71 19.09
N GLU A 62 2.70 -13.47 18.00
CA GLU A 62 3.20 -14.86 18.03
C GLU A 62 4.72 -14.93 18.18
N LYS A 63 5.45 -14.09 17.43
CA LYS A 63 6.91 -14.03 17.47
C LYS A 63 7.42 -12.63 17.20
N HIS A 64 7.89 -11.98 18.26
CA HIS A 64 8.45 -10.65 18.16
C HIS A 64 9.76 -10.64 17.35
N THR A 65 9.79 -9.85 16.28
CA THR A 65 10.99 -9.64 15.45
C THR A 65 11.16 -8.15 15.14
N GLU A 66 12.38 -7.63 15.22
CA GLU A 66 12.65 -6.22 14.91
C GLU A 66 12.29 -5.87 13.46
N SER A 67 12.54 -6.77 12.50
CA SER A 67 12.21 -6.55 11.08
C SER A 67 10.71 -6.32 10.84
N ARG A 68 9.84 -7.01 11.60
CA ARG A 68 8.39 -6.84 11.55
C ARG A 68 7.98 -5.49 12.14
N GLN A 69 8.57 -5.10 13.27
CA GLN A 69 8.34 -3.80 13.87
C GLN A 69 8.73 -2.65 12.92
N THR A 70 9.88 -2.78 12.25
CA THR A 70 10.32 -1.82 11.22
C THR A 70 9.34 -1.76 10.05
N SER A 71 8.82 -2.92 9.61
CA SER A 71 7.86 -3.00 8.51
C SER A 71 6.52 -2.35 8.87
N ILE A 72 6.00 -2.59 10.08
CA ILE A 72 4.79 -1.94 10.60
C ILE A 72 4.97 -0.42 10.61
N TRP A 73 6.09 0.06 11.17
CA TRP A 73 6.39 1.49 11.21
C TRP A 73 6.46 2.11 9.80
N LEU A 74 7.12 1.42 8.86
CA LEU A 74 7.24 1.88 7.48
C LEU A 74 5.87 2.00 6.80
N TYR A 75 5.02 0.97 6.92
CA TYR A 75 3.68 1.00 6.33
C TYR A 75 2.80 2.07 6.98
N ALA A 76 2.86 2.24 8.30
CA ALA A 76 2.12 3.31 8.98
C ALA A 76 2.57 4.71 8.50
N LYS A 77 3.86 4.91 8.27
CA LYS A 77 4.40 6.16 7.70
C LYS A 77 3.86 6.41 6.30
N ARG A 78 3.81 5.37 5.45
CA ARG A 78 3.27 5.48 4.08
C ARG A 78 1.78 5.81 4.07
N ILE A 79 0.98 5.19 4.93
CA ILE A 79 -0.44 5.52 5.08
C ILE A 79 -0.63 7.00 5.41
N LYS A 80 0.16 7.55 6.34
CA LYS A 80 0.09 8.99 6.67
C LYS A 80 0.39 9.89 5.46
N GLN A 81 1.34 9.49 4.62
CA GLN A 81 1.66 10.22 3.39
C GLN A 81 0.51 10.16 2.39
N LEU A 82 -0.05 8.96 2.15
CA LEU A 82 -1.19 8.76 1.25
C LEU A 82 -2.44 9.52 1.72
N GLU A 83 -2.71 9.54 3.03
CA GLU A 83 -3.79 10.33 3.64
C GLU A 83 -3.57 11.85 3.48
N THR A 84 -2.32 12.31 3.50
CA THR A 84 -1.99 13.72 3.23
C THR A 84 -2.26 14.10 1.78
N ILE A 85 -1.91 13.20 0.85
CA ILE A 85 -2.20 13.33 -0.58
C ILE A 85 -3.71 13.33 -0.82
N ARG A 86 -4.44 12.39 -0.21
CA ARG A 86 -5.91 12.28 -0.27
C ARG A 86 -6.61 13.56 0.16
N LYS A 87 -6.11 14.23 1.20
CA LYS A 87 -6.66 15.49 1.73
C LYS A 87 -6.25 16.72 0.93
N GLY A 88 -5.55 16.56 -0.20
CA GLY A 88 -5.13 17.67 -1.07
C GLY A 88 -4.11 18.61 -0.42
N LYS A 89 -3.38 18.17 0.61
CA LYS A 89 -2.41 19.01 1.33
C LYS A 89 -1.03 19.10 0.67
N MET A 90 -0.80 18.39 -0.43
CA MET A 90 0.37 18.61 -1.28
C MET A 90 0.00 19.67 -2.33
N ARG A 91 0.15 20.94 -1.92
CA ARG A 91 0.17 22.11 -2.82
C ARG A 91 1.45 22.11 -3.65
#